data_AF-A0A392NI56-F1
#
_entry.id   AF-A0A392NI56-F1
#
_cell.length_a   1.000
_cell.length_b   1.000
_cell.length_c   1.000
_cell.angle_alpha   90.00
_cell.angle_beta   90.00
_cell.angle_gamma   90.00
#
_symmetry.space_group_name_H-M   'P 1'
#
loop_
_entity.id
_entity.type
_entity.pdbx_description
1 polymer ?
#
loop_
_entity_poly.entity_id
_entity_poly.type
_entity_poly.pdbx_seq_one_letter_code
_entity_poly.pdbx_strand_id
1 'polypeptide(L)'
;MDDQLLDAICERLVSSLSTLGTYIVREGDPVTEMLFIIRGRLDSSTTNGGRTGFFNSIILRPGDFCGEELLSWALLPKSTMNLPSSTRTVKALSEVEAFALRAEDLKFVANQFRRLHSKKLQHTFRFYSHHWRTWAACFIQAAWRRYKKRMSAKDLGLRESLPLDETVASERLQEEEYPIGSNSSQAKLNLGVTILASRFAANTRRGALKMKDDLPKLRKPEEPDFSNEADDD
;
A
#
# COMPACT_ATOMS: atom_id res chain seq x y z
N MET A 1 -2.88 -21.78 -19.05
CA MET A 1 -2.72 -22.97 -18.20
C MET A 1 -2.46 -24.15 -19.13
N ASP A 2 -2.03 -25.28 -18.59
CA ASP A 2 -2.10 -26.55 -19.32
C ASP A 2 -3.58 -26.99 -19.36
N ASP A 3 -4.04 -27.55 -20.48
CA ASP A 3 -5.47 -27.87 -20.68
C ASP A 3 -5.92 -28.94 -19.69
N GLN A 4 -5.05 -29.92 -19.39
CA GLN A 4 -5.31 -30.96 -18.39
C GLN A 4 -5.53 -30.41 -16.98
N LEU A 5 -4.80 -29.35 -16.62
CA LEU A 5 -4.96 -28.71 -15.32
C LEU A 5 -6.30 -27.96 -15.25
N LEU A 6 -6.67 -27.29 -16.34
CA LEU A 6 -7.94 -26.57 -16.41
C LEU A 6 -9.11 -27.56 -16.31
N ASP A 7 -9.04 -28.68 -17.03
CA ASP A 7 -10.05 -29.74 -16.96
C ASP A 7 -10.19 -30.28 -15.54
N ALA A 8 -9.07 -30.58 -14.86
CA ALA A 8 -9.08 -31.08 -13.49
C ALA A 8 -9.71 -30.10 -12.48
N ILE A 9 -9.58 -28.78 -12.72
CA ILE A 9 -10.26 -27.74 -11.94
C ILE A 9 -11.75 -27.72 -12.29
N CYS A 10 -12.08 -27.69 -13.58
CA CYS A 10 -13.47 -27.63 -14.07
C CYS A 10 -14.32 -28.79 -13.58
N GLU A 11 -13.75 -30.01 -13.49
CA GLU A 11 -14.44 -31.20 -12.95
C GLU A 11 -14.81 -31.06 -11.46
N ARG A 12 -14.14 -30.18 -10.72
CA ARG A 12 -14.35 -29.95 -9.28
C ARG A 12 -15.17 -28.70 -8.98
N LEU A 13 -15.53 -27.93 -10.00
CA LEU A 13 -16.36 -26.74 -9.82
C LEU A 13 -17.79 -27.13 -9.48
N VAL A 14 -18.33 -26.51 -8.44
CA VAL A 14 -19.73 -26.69 -8.03
C VAL A 14 -20.48 -25.38 -8.29
N SER A 15 -21.72 -25.48 -8.78
CA SER A 15 -22.56 -24.28 -8.95
C SER A 15 -22.89 -23.65 -7.59
N SER A 16 -22.78 -22.33 -7.50
CA SER A 16 -23.10 -21.53 -6.33
C SER A 16 -24.02 -20.37 -6.72
N LEU A 17 -25.08 -20.19 -5.93
CA LEU A 17 -26.09 -19.16 -6.13
C LEU A 17 -26.18 -18.30 -4.89
N SER A 18 -26.10 -16.98 -5.07
CA SER A 18 -26.23 -16.01 -3.98
C SER A 18 -27.35 -15.02 -4.30
N THR A 19 -28.26 -14.83 -3.35
CA THR A 19 -29.33 -13.85 -3.45
C THR A 19 -28.83 -12.46 -3.09
N LEU A 20 -29.55 -11.43 -3.54
CA LEU A 20 -29.28 -10.03 -3.22
C LEU A 20 -29.10 -9.81 -1.71
N GLY A 21 -28.04 -9.10 -1.34
CA GLY A 21 -27.78 -8.70 0.05
C GLY A 21 -27.04 -9.75 0.88
N THR A 22 -26.86 -10.96 0.36
CA THR A 22 -26.15 -12.05 1.04
C THR A 22 -24.68 -11.70 1.23
N TYR A 23 -24.17 -11.92 2.44
CA TYR A 23 -22.74 -11.87 2.71
C TYR A 23 -22.14 -13.23 2.40
N ILE A 24 -21.23 -13.26 1.43
CA ILE A 24 -20.55 -14.48 1.02
C ILE A 24 -19.42 -14.80 2.00
N VAL A 25 -18.62 -13.79 2.33
CA VAL A 25 -17.54 -13.89 3.31
C VAL A 25 -17.33 -12.52 3.95
N ARG A 26 -16.92 -12.46 5.22
CA ARG A 26 -16.51 -11.22 5.87
C ARG A 26 -15.00 -11.21 6.07
N GLU A 27 -14.44 -10.01 6.10
CA GLU A 27 -13.03 -9.80 6.44
C GLU A 27 -12.73 -10.47 7.81
N GLY A 28 -11.75 -11.38 7.83
CA GLY A 28 -11.38 -12.19 9.00
C GLY A 28 -11.94 -13.62 9.03
N ASP A 29 -13.04 -13.89 8.33
CA ASP A 29 -13.65 -15.23 8.29
C ASP A 29 -12.75 -16.22 7.54
N PRO A 30 -12.74 -17.52 7.89
CA PRO A 30 -12.00 -18.53 7.15
C PRO A 30 -12.55 -18.67 5.72
N VAL A 31 -11.66 -18.66 4.73
CA VAL A 31 -12.02 -18.85 3.32
C VAL A 31 -12.14 -20.34 3.04
N THR A 32 -13.35 -20.83 2.82
CA THR A 32 -13.63 -22.26 2.55
C THR A 32 -13.67 -22.58 1.05
N GLU A 33 -13.98 -21.59 0.23
CA GLU A 33 -14.13 -21.75 -1.22
C GLU A 33 -13.72 -20.48 -1.97
N MET A 34 -13.24 -20.69 -3.19
CA MET A 34 -12.95 -19.65 -4.17
C MET A 34 -14.12 -19.58 -5.15
N LEU A 35 -14.63 -18.38 -5.43
CA LEU A 35 -15.79 -18.18 -6.29
C LEU A 35 -15.41 -17.50 -7.59
N PHE A 36 -15.84 -18.07 -8.71
CA PHE A 36 -15.72 -17.52 -10.06
C PHE A 36 -17.06 -16.99 -10.51
N ILE A 37 -17.17 -15.68 -10.71
CA ILE A 37 -18.45 -15.02 -10.99
C ILE A 37 -18.80 -15.18 -12.46
N ILE A 38 -19.96 -15.77 -12.74
CA ILE A 38 -20.47 -15.97 -14.10
C ILE A 38 -21.55 -14.92 -14.42
N ARG A 39 -22.41 -14.60 -13.45
CA ARG A 39 -23.44 -13.56 -13.58
C ARG A 39 -23.62 -12.82 -12.26
N GLY A 40 -24.15 -11.60 -12.35
CA GLY A 40 -24.43 -10.75 -11.21
C GLY A 40 -23.27 -9.83 -10.82
N ARG A 41 -23.36 -9.20 -9.65
CA ARG A 41 -22.36 -8.27 -9.12
C ARG A 41 -22.17 -8.46 -7.63
N LEU A 42 -20.91 -8.42 -7.19
CA LEU A 42 -20.55 -8.42 -5.77
C LEU A 42 -19.85 -7.11 -5.41
N ASP A 43 -20.10 -6.59 -4.22
CA ASP A 43 -19.24 -5.60 -3.60
C ASP A 43 -18.16 -6.34 -2.81
N SER A 44 -16.90 -5.96 -3.03
CA SER A 44 -15.76 -6.44 -2.26
C SER A 44 -15.11 -5.25 -1.57
N SER A 45 -15.20 -5.21 -0.25
CA SER A 45 -14.72 -4.11 0.58
C SER A 45 -13.70 -4.59 1.60
N THR A 46 -12.73 -3.75 1.96
CA THR A 46 -11.75 -4.04 3.01
C THR A 46 -11.40 -2.80 3.79
N THR A 47 -11.22 -2.99 5.09
CA THR A 47 -10.71 -1.98 6.03
C THR A 47 -9.23 -2.19 6.35
N ASN A 48 -8.58 -3.18 5.71
CA ASN A 48 -7.20 -3.57 5.95
C ASN A 48 -6.94 -3.83 7.44
N GLY A 49 -7.76 -4.71 8.03
CA GLY A 49 -7.71 -5.09 9.43
C GLY A 49 -8.20 -3.98 10.37
N GLY A 50 -9.25 -3.24 10.00
CA GLY A 50 -9.84 -2.19 10.84
C GLY A 50 -9.01 -0.91 10.93
N ARG A 51 -8.14 -0.64 9.95
CA ARG A 51 -7.28 0.54 9.96
C ARG A 51 -8.10 1.82 9.77
N THR A 52 -8.02 2.73 10.73
CA THR A 52 -8.69 4.04 10.67
C THR A 52 -8.30 4.82 9.42
N GLY A 53 -9.31 5.33 8.69
CA GLY A 53 -9.11 6.09 7.45
C GLY A 53 -8.72 5.25 6.24
N PHE A 54 -8.82 3.91 6.32
CA PHE A 54 -8.62 3.02 5.19
C PHE A 54 -9.93 2.28 4.86
N PHE A 55 -10.47 2.54 3.67
CA PHE A 55 -11.59 1.81 3.12
C PHE A 55 -11.37 1.66 1.62
N ASN A 56 -11.33 0.42 1.13
CA ASN A 56 -11.24 0.12 -0.28
C ASN A 56 -12.42 -0.77 -0.67
N SER A 57 -13.26 -0.28 -1.57
CA SER A 57 -14.38 -1.03 -2.17
C SER A 57 -14.18 -1.15 -3.67
N ILE A 58 -14.55 -2.30 -4.21
CA ILE A 58 -14.61 -2.54 -5.65
C ILE A 58 -15.86 -3.36 -5.96
N ILE A 59 -16.32 -3.28 -7.21
CA ILE A 59 -17.39 -4.11 -7.71
C ILE A 59 -16.78 -5.25 -8.52
N LEU A 60 -17.00 -6.49 -8.07
CA LEU A 60 -16.68 -7.69 -8.84
C LEU A 60 -17.81 -7.97 -9.84
N ARG A 61 -17.41 -8.30 -11.06
CA ARG A 61 -18.26 -8.47 -12.24
C ARG A 61 -18.09 -9.89 -12.80
N PRO A 62 -18.92 -10.30 -13.78
CA PRO A 62 -18.69 -11.54 -14.51
C PRO A 62 -17.25 -11.63 -15.03
N GLY A 63 -16.58 -12.75 -14.75
CA GLY A 63 -15.16 -12.98 -15.04
C GLY A 63 -14.21 -12.70 -13.88
N ASP A 64 -14.65 -11.96 -12.86
CA ASP A 64 -13.88 -11.75 -11.63
C ASP A 64 -14.05 -12.93 -10.65
N PHE A 65 -13.18 -13.00 -9.65
CA PHE A 65 -13.20 -14.02 -8.62
C PHE A 65 -12.93 -13.45 -7.23
N CYS A 66 -13.27 -14.23 -6.19
CA CYS A 66 -12.90 -13.95 -4.79
C CYS A 66 -12.51 -15.24 -4.05
N GLY A 67 -11.89 -15.12 -2.88
CA GLY A 67 -11.27 -16.25 -2.17
C GLY A 67 -9.87 -16.60 -2.67
N GLU A 68 -9.16 -15.62 -3.24
CA GLU A 68 -7.82 -15.75 -3.82
C GLU A 68 -6.74 -16.11 -2.78
N GLU A 69 -7.04 -15.91 -1.50
CA GLU A 69 -6.22 -16.35 -0.36
C GLU A 69 -5.96 -17.86 -0.40
N LEU A 70 -6.93 -18.64 -0.91
CA LEU A 70 -6.81 -20.09 -1.05
C LEU A 70 -5.73 -20.50 -2.05
N LEU A 71 -5.42 -19.68 -3.05
CA LEU A 71 -4.37 -20.00 -4.03
C LEU A 71 -3.00 -20.03 -3.36
N SER A 72 -2.70 -19.03 -2.53
CA SER A 72 -1.41 -18.97 -1.83
C SER A 72 -1.30 -20.10 -0.79
N TRP A 73 -2.40 -20.39 -0.09
CA TRP A 73 -2.46 -21.51 0.86
C TRP A 73 -2.31 -22.88 0.18
N ALA A 74 -3.02 -23.13 -0.93
CA ALA A 74 -2.98 -24.41 -1.62
C ALA A 74 -1.61 -24.67 -2.26
N LEU A 75 -0.93 -23.62 -2.73
CA LEU A 75 0.39 -23.70 -3.33
C LEU A 75 1.53 -23.91 -2.33
N LEU A 76 1.31 -23.73 -1.02
CA LEU A 76 2.37 -23.94 -0.03
C LEU A 76 2.58 -25.45 0.24
N PRO A 77 3.82 -25.98 0.14
CA PRO A 77 4.09 -27.42 0.32
C PRO A 77 3.78 -27.91 1.73
N LYS A 78 3.82 -27.00 2.72
CA LYS A 78 3.53 -27.25 4.14
C LYS A 78 2.35 -26.41 4.62
N SER A 79 1.31 -26.25 3.80
CA SER A 79 0.12 -25.55 4.24
C SER A 79 -0.48 -26.25 5.45
N THR A 80 -0.72 -25.50 6.54
CA THR A 80 -1.43 -26.02 7.71
C THR A 80 -2.86 -26.42 7.33
N MET A 81 -3.47 -27.34 8.10
CA MET A 81 -4.90 -27.66 7.94
C MET A 81 -5.83 -26.46 8.19
N ASN A 82 -5.31 -25.38 8.79
CA ASN A 82 -6.06 -24.14 8.99
C ASN A 82 -6.22 -23.40 7.66
N LEU A 83 -7.46 -23.03 7.36
CA LEU A 83 -7.81 -22.21 6.21
C LEU A 83 -7.32 -20.77 6.40
N PRO A 84 -6.95 -20.07 5.32
CA PRO A 84 -6.58 -18.66 5.41
C PRO A 84 -7.80 -17.80 5.76
N SER A 85 -7.57 -16.71 6.49
CA SER A 85 -8.60 -15.70 6.75
C SER A 85 -8.80 -14.80 5.54
N SER A 86 -10.06 -14.42 5.28
CA SER A 86 -10.41 -13.52 4.19
C SER A 86 -9.89 -12.12 4.44
N THR A 87 -9.33 -11.49 3.41
CA THR A 87 -8.82 -10.11 3.47
C THR A 87 -9.90 -9.07 3.20
N ARG A 88 -11.08 -9.49 2.72
CA ARG A 88 -12.16 -8.60 2.26
C ARG A 88 -13.53 -9.14 2.63
N THR A 89 -14.46 -8.24 2.89
CA THR A 89 -15.88 -8.57 2.97
C THR A 89 -16.49 -8.58 1.58
N VAL A 90 -17.18 -9.65 1.21
CA VAL A 90 -17.86 -9.80 -0.08
C VAL A 90 -19.36 -9.91 0.14
N LYS A 91 -20.12 -9.04 -0.53
CA LYS A 91 -21.57 -8.96 -0.44
C LYS A 91 -22.22 -8.96 -1.81
N ALA A 92 -23.29 -9.71 -1.98
CA ALA A 92 -24.08 -9.73 -3.19
C ALA A 92 -24.88 -8.43 -3.38
N LEU A 93 -24.69 -7.77 -4.53
CA LEU A 93 -25.44 -6.58 -4.94
C LEU A 93 -26.57 -6.88 -5.92
N SER A 94 -26.61 -8.12 -6.43
CA SER A 94 -27.69 -8.67 -7.25
C SER A 94 -27.79 -10.17 -6.97
N GLU A 95 -28.72 -10.85 -7.62
CA GLU A 95 -28.61 -12.29 -7.78
C GLU A 95 -27.32 -12.62 -8.53
N VAL A 96 -26.56 -13.58 -8.01
CA VAL A 96 -25.22 -13.93 -8.49
C VAL A 96 -25.18 -15.43 -8.75
N GLU A 97 -24.71 -15.77 -9.93
CA GLU A 97 -24.37 -17.14 -10.34
C GLU A 97 -22.86 -17.23 -10.41
N ALA A 98 -22.29 -18.19 -9.68
CA ALA A 98 -20.87 -18.42 -9.63
C ALA A 98 -20.56 -19.92 -9.65
N PHE A 99 -19.31 -20.25 -9.93
CA PHE A 99 -18.75 -21.56 -9.62
C PHE A 99 -17.88 -21.46 -8.36
N ALA A 100 -18.09 -22.37 -7.42
CA ALA A 100 -17.28 -22.54 -6.23
C ALA A 100 -16.25 -23.65 -6.44
N LEU A 101 -15.01 -23.37 -6.09
CA LEU A 101 -13.94 -24.35 -5.93
C LEU A 101 -13.56 -24.42 -4.46
N ARG A 102 -13.80 -25.58 -3.83
CA ARG A 102 -13.52 -25.75 -2.40
C ARG A 102 -12.03 -25.79 -2.13
N ALA A 103 -11.63 -25.40 -0.92
CA ALA A 103 -10.24 -25.42 -0.49
C ALA A 103 -9.62 -26.83 -0.63
N GLU A 104 -10.34 -27.88 -0.23
CA GLU A 104 -9.89 -29.26 -0.31
C GLU A 104 -9.61 -29.70 -1.76
N ASP A 105 -10.52 -29.36 -2.66
CA ASP A 105 -10.42 -29.65 -4.10
C ASP A 105 -9.26 -28.90 -4.74
N LEU A 106 -9.11 -27.61 -4.42
CA LEU A 106 -7.98 -26.81 -4.88
C LEU A 106 -6.65 -27.38 -4.37
N LYS A 107 -6.60 -27.79 -3.10
CA LYS A 107 -5.40 -28.40 -2.51
C LYS A 107 -5.06 -29.73 -3.17
N PHE A 108 -6.08 -30.55 -3.45
CA PHE A 108 -5.91 -31.79 -4.19
C PHE A 108 -5.28 -31.55 -5.57
N VAL A 109 -5.83 -30.61 -6.34
CA VAL A 109 -5.29 -30.26 -7.67
C VAL A 109 -3.88 -29.69 -7.56
N ALA A 110 -3.61 -28.80 -6.60
CA ALA A 110 -2.27 -28.24 -6.39
C ALA A 110 -1.23 -29.32 -6.06
N ASN A 111 -1.60 -30.32 -5.25
CA ASN A 111 -0.70 -31.42 -4.90
C ASN A 111 -0.45 -32.40 -6.06
N GLN A 112 -1.48 -32.68 -6.86
CA GLN A 112 -1.38 -33.57 -8.02
C GLN A 112 -0.56 -32.95 -9.15
N PHE A 113 -0.79 -31.66 -9.41
CA PHE A 113 -0.13 -30.94 -10.48
C PHE A 113 0.95 -30.03 -9.91
N ARG A 114 2.17 -30.56 -9.71
CA ARG A 114 3.33 -29.75 -9.30
C ARG A 114 3.56 -28.51 -10.18
N ARG A 115 3.05 -28.52 -11.42
CA ARG A 115 3.09 -27.38 -12.35
C ARG A 115 2.20 -26.20 -11.95
N LEU A 116 1.28 -26.34 -10.99
CA LEU A 116 0.56 -25.21 -10.37
C LEU A 116 1.54 -24.22 -9.71
N HIS A 117 2.74 -24.70 -9.35
CA HIS A 117 3.85 -23.90 -8.84
C HIS A 117 4.60 -23.10 -9.91
N SER A 118 4.20 -23.16 -11.18
CA SER A 118 4.86 -22.38 -12.24
C SER A 118 4.84 -20.88 -11.94
N LYS A 119 6.02 -20.24 -12.02
CA LYS A 119 6.20 -18.79 -11.86
C LYS A 119 5.23 -17.97 -12.74
N LYS A 120 4.90 -18.47 -13.94
CA LYS A 120 3.95 -17.82 -14.87
C LYS A 120 2.53 -17.79 -14.31
N LEU A 121 2.08 -18.89 -13.74
CA LEU A 121 0.75 -19.02 -13.15
C LEU A 121 0.63 -18.15 -11.91
N GLN A 122 1.64 -18.21 -11.04
CA GLN A 122 1.71 -17.38 -9.83
C GLN A 122 1.66 -15.89 -10.16
N HIS A 123 2.43 -15.45 -11.16
CA HIS A 123 2.42 -14.05 -11.59
C HIS A 123 1.05 -13.63 -12.14
N THR A 124 0.37 -14.53 -12.85
CA THR A 124 -0.99 -14.29 -13.35
C THR A 124 -1.97 -14.10 -12.19
N PHE A 125 -1.94 -14.97 -11.18
CA PHE A 125 -2.78 -14.81 -9.99
C PHE A 125 -2.47 -13.53 -9.20
N ARG A 126 -1.18 -13.19 -9.02
CA ARG A 126 -0.78 -11.91 -8.39
C ARG A 126 -1.29 -10.71 -9.19
N PHE A 127 -1.25 -10.80 -10.51
CA PHE A 127 -1.71 -9.73 -11.39
C PHE A 127 -3.22 -9.52 -11.31
N TYR A 128 -4.02 -10.59 -11.23
CA TYR A 128 -5.48 -10.49 -11.13
C TYR A 128 -5.99 -10.28 -9.71
N SER A 129 -5.17 -10.58 -8.69
CA SER A 129 -5.54 -10.39 -7.29
C SER A 129 -5.81 -8.92 -6.93
N HIS A 130 -6.98 -8.68 -6.35
CA HIS A 130 -7.36 -7.35 -5.89
C HIS A 130 -6.57 -6.91 -4.65
N HIS A 131 -6.20 -7.87 -3.79
CA HIS A 131 -5.36 -7.59 -2.64
C HIS A 131 -3.97 -7.09 -3.07
N TRP A 132 -3.31 -7.79 -4.00
CA TRP A 132 -2.00 -7.39 -4.53
C TRP A 132 -2.03 -6.05 -5.26
N ARG A 133 -3.06 -5.79 -6.07
CA ARG A 133 -3.26 -4.50 -6.74
C ARG A 133 -3.41 -3.35 -5.74
N THR A 134 -4.19 -3.57 -4.67
CA THR A 134 -4.41 -2.56 -3.62
C THR A 134 -3.12 -2.27 -2.87
N TRP A 135 -2.36 -3.31 -2.52
CA TRP A 135 -1.05 -3.15 -1.88
C TRP A 135 -0.09 -2.36 -2.76
N ALA A 136 0.04 -2.71 -4.04
CA ALA A 136 0.91 -2.02 -4.98
C ALA A 136 0.54 -0.54 -5.14
N ALA A 137 -0.75 -0.23 -5.27
CA ALA A 137 -1.25 1.14 -5.33
C ALA A 137 -0.89 1.92 -4.05
N CYS A 138 -1.11 1.34 -2.87
CA CYS A 138 -0.76 1.96 -1.59
C CYS A 138 0.75 2.20 -1.45
N PHE A 139 1.57 1.26 -1.91
CA PHE A 139 3.03 1.37 -1.88
C PHE A 139 3.51 2.54 -2.75
N ILE A 140 3.03 2.62 -4.00
CA ILE A 140 3.36 3.73 -4.91
C ILE A 140 2.90 5.07 -4.34
N GLN A 141 1.67 5.13 -3.81
CA GLN A 141 1.14 6.33 -3.17
C GLN A 141 2.01 6.80 -1.99
N ALA A 142 2.46 5.87 -1.14
CA ALA A 142 3.33 6.18 -0.02
C ALA A 142 4.69 6.74 -0.49
N ALA A 143 5.30 6.10 -1.50
CA ALA A 143 6.55 6.55 -2.09
C ALA A 143 6.42 7.95 -2.71
N TRP A 144 5.33 8.22 -3.44
CA TRP A 144 5.04 9.52 -4.02
C TRP A 144 4.84 10.61 -2.96
N ARG A 145 4.06 10.34 -1.92
CA ARG A 145 3.87 11.28 -0.80
C ARG A 145 5.19 11.62 -0.11
N ARG A 146 6.08 10.62 0.06
CA ARG A 146 7.44 10.83 0.60
C ARG A 146 8.30 11.68 -0.33
N TYR A 147 8.24 11.46 -1.64
CA TYR A 147 8.92 12.30 -2.62
C TYR A 147 8.42 13.75 -2.57
N LYS A 148 7.10 13.96 -2.60
CA LYS A 148 6.49 15.30 -2.53
C LYS A 148 6.86 16.03 -1.23
N LYS A 149 6.85 15.34 -0.08
CA LYS A 149 7.28 15.89 1.21
C LYS A 149 8.76 16.29 1.22
N ARG A 150 9.62 15.49 0.60
CA ARG A 150 11.04 15.83 0.43
C ARG A 150 11.22 17.04 -0.48
N MET A 151 10.46 17.15 -1.56
CA MET A 151 10.50 18.31 -2.46
C MET A 151 10.02 19.58 -1.77
N SER A 152 8.91 19.55 -1.04
CA SER A 152 8.45 20.72 -0.28
C SER A 152 9.44 21.14 0.81
N ALA A 153 10.10 20.18 1.49
CA ALA A 153 11.12 20.50 2.49
C ALA A 153 12.38 21.13 1.86
N LYS A 154 12.77 20.70 0.66
CA LYS A 154 13.87 21.32 -0.10
C LYS A 154 13.52 22.74 -0.57
N ASP A 155 12.30 22.93 -1.08
CA ASP A 155 11.80 24.23 -1.52
C ASP A 155 11.74 25.25 -0.36
N LEU A 156 11.19 24.83 0.79
CA LEU A 156 11.21 25.63 2.02
C LEU A 156 12.65 25.93 2.48
N GLY A 157 13.54 24.93 2.44
CA GLY A 157 14.94 25.13 2.77
C GLY A 157 15.66 26.12 1.85
N LEU A 158 15.34 26.11 0.55
CA LEU A 158 15.89 27.05 -0.43
C LEU A 158 15.39 28.47 -0.15
N ARG A 159 14.08 28.63 0.07
CA ARG A 159 13.45 29.93 0.34
C ARG A 159 13.90 30.55 1.67
N GLU A 160 14.17 29.73 2.68
CA GLU A 160 14.78 30.18 3.94
C GLU A 160 16.28 30.49 3.80
N SER A 161 16.97 29.97 2.78
CA SER A 161 18.40 30.18 2.55
C SER A 161 18.74 31.39 1.66
N LEU A 162 17.73 32.04 1.06
CA LEU A 162 17.91 33.28 0.32
C LEU A 162 18.27 34.41 1.32
N PRO A 163 19.44 35.06 1.21
CA PRO A 163 19.76 36.21 2.03
C PRO A 163 18.76 37.32 1.70
N LEU A 164 18.21 37.95 2.73
CA LEU A 164 17.48 39.22 2.60
C LEU A 164 18.51 40.28 2.22
N ASP A 165 18.80 40.43 0.93
CA ASP A 165 19.61 41.54 0.43
C ASP A 165 18.84 42.25 -0.67
N GLU A 166 18.13 43.30 -0.26
CA GLU A 166 17.67 44.35 -1.15
C GLU A 166 17.21 45.53 -0.28
N THR A 167 18.05 46.57 -0.13
CA THR A 167 17.83 47.82 -0.91
C THR A 167 18.75 48.99 -0.48
N VAL A 168 19.65 49.34 -1.40
CA VAL A 168 19.92 50.69 -1.96
C VAL A 168 20.37 51.83 -1.02
N ALA A 169 21.61 52.28 -1.19
CA ALA A 169 21.91 53.69 -1.49
C ALA A 169 23.35 53.84 -2.04
N SER A 170 23.39 54.25 -3.30
CA SER A 170 24.54 54.70 -4.06
C SER A 170 25.09 56.03 -3.51
N GLU A 171 26.36 56.28 -3.81
CA GLU A 171 27.03 57.59 -3.97
C GLU A 171 28.03 58.08 -2.89
N ARG A 172 29.26 58.28 -3.40
CA ARG A 172 30.28 59.30 -3.10
C ARG A 172 31.30 59.07 -1.98
N LEU A 173 32.50 58.71 -2.45
CA LEU A 173 33.79 59.40 -2.28
C LEU A 173 34.07 60.14 -0.95
N GLN A 174 35.17 59.69 -0.33
CA GLN A 174 36.24 60.45 0.32
C GLN A 174 35.96 61.38 1.53
N GLU A 175 36.75 61.08 2.56
CA GLU A 175 37.40 61.97 3.53
C GLU A 175 36.62 62.56 4.72
N GLU A 176 37.11 62.11 5.89
CA GLU A 176 37.46 62.88 7.10
C GLU A 176 36.37 63.50 8.00
N GLU A 177 36.65 63.31 9.30
CA GLU A 177 36.30 64.13 10.47
C GLU A 177 34.99 63.88 11.26
N TYR A 178 35.19 63.48 12.52
CA TYR A 178 34.26 63.48 13.66
C TYR A 178 33.79 64.93 13.99
N PRO A 179 32.78 65.22 14.87
CA PRO A 179 32.35 64.41 16.02
C PRO A 179 30.85 64.51 16.50
N ILE A 180 30.53 63.67 17.49
CA ILE A 180 29.47 63.79 18.52
C ILE A 180 28.00 63.56 18.10
N GLY A 181 27.37 62.55 18.72
CA GLY A 181 25.97 62.66 19.17
C GLY A 181 25.06 61.44 18.94
N SER A 182 24.74 60.77 20.05
CA SER A 182 23.49 60.04 20.32
C SER A 182 23.35 58.54 19.93
N ASN A 183 23.09 57.76 20.99
CA ASN A 183 22.21 56.58 21.09
C ASN A 183 22.59 55.27 20.39
N SER A 184 23.60 54.59 20.96
CA SER A 184 24.06 53.22 20.61
C SER A 184 23.23 52.05 21.21
N SER A 185 22.01 52.29 21.72
CA SER A 185 21.26 51.23 22.43
C SER A 185 20.31 50.39 21.57
N GLN A 186 19.91 50.84 20.37
CA GLN A 186 18.97 50.08 19.52
C GLN A 186 19.64 49.08 18.57
N ALA A 187 20.88 49.33 18.12
CA ALA A 187 21.59 48.43 17.21
C ALA A 187 22.01 47.10 17.88
N LYS A 188 22.30 47.11 19.19
CA LYS A 188 22.69 45.90 19.95
C LYS A 188 21.53 44.96 20.23
N LEU A 189 20.30 45.48 20.35
CA LEU A 189 19.10 44.67 20.62
C LEU A 189 18.70 43.83 19.39
N ASN A 190 18.92 44.34 18.18
CA ASN A 190 18.56 43.65 16.93
C ASN A 190 19.47 42.45 16.60
N LEU A 191 20.75 42.51 17.00
CA LEU A 191 21.68 41.40 16.81
C LEU A 191 21.35 40.22 17.74
N GLY A 192 20.99 40.51 19.00
CA GLY A 192 20.59 39.51 19.98
C GLY A 192 19.30 38.78 19.59
N VAL A 193 18.30 39.51 19.09
CA VAL A 193 17.03 38.93 18.60
C VAL A 193 17.24 38.05 17.38
N THR A 194 18.08 38.47 16.43
CA THR A 194 18.43 37.68 15.24
C THR A 194 19.20 36.41 15.58
N ILE A 195 20.10 36.46 16.58
CA ILE A 195 20.83 35.28 17.08
C ILE A 195 19.89 34.32 17.84
N LEU A 196 18.91 34.83 18.57
CA LEU A 196 17.93 34.00 19.29
C LEU A 196 16.96 33.32 18.32
N ALA A 197 16.52 34.02 17.26
CA ALA A 197 15.70 33.46 16.19
C ALA A 197 16.44 32.38 15.39
N SER A 198 17.73 32.57 15.09
CA SER A 198 18.53 31.56 14.38
C SER A 198 18.78 30.31 15.22
N ARG A 199 19.00 30.46 16.54
CA ARG A 199 19.11 29.32 17.47
C ARG A 199 17.78 28.60 17.67
N PHE A 200 16.66 29.32 17.69
CA PHE A 200 15.32 28.74 17.76
C PHE A 200 15.00 27.92 16.49
N ALA A 201 15.31 28.46 15.31
CA ALA A 201 15.17 27.76 14.03
C ALA A 201 16.11 26.54 13.91
N ALA A 202 17.33 26.61 14.44
CA ALA A 202 18.26 25.47 14.47
C ALA A 202 17.78 24.35 15.42
N ASN A 203 17.09 24.68 16.51
CA ASN A 203 16.55 23.69 17.44
C ASN A 203 15.29 22.99 16.91
N THR A 204 14.42 23.69 16.17
CA THR A 204 13.27 23.05 15.48
C THR A 204 13.70 22.09 14.37
N ARG A 205 14.82 22.36 13.69
CA ARG A 205 15.45 21.43 12.72
C ARG A 205 15.87 20.10 13.34
N ARG A 206 16.36 20.10 14.59
CA ARG A 206 16.78 18.87 15.30
C ARG A 206 15.58 18.04 15.80
N GLY A 207 14.44 18.68 16.05
CA GLY A 207 13.18 18.02 16.39
C GLY A 207 12.45 17.44 15.17
N ALA A 208 12.48 18.11 14.03
CA ALA A 208 11.80 17.67 12.79
C ALA A 208 12.47 16.42 12.15
N LEU A 209 13.77 16.24 12.35
CA LEU A 209 14.50 15.03 11.92
C LEU A 209 14.23 13.80 12.81
N LYS A 210 13.59 13.97 13.97
CA LYS A 210 13.15 12.89 14.87
C LYS A 210 11.67 12.51 14.72
N MET A 211 11.02 12.92 13.63
CA MET A 211 9.78 12.28 13.23
C MET A 211 10.14 10.88 12.72
N LYS A 212 10.06 9.91 13.62
CA LYS A 212 10.05 8.48 13.34
C LYS A 212 9.30 8.27 12.02
N ASP A 213 9.93 7.58 11.08
CA ASP A 213 9.33 7.12 9.82
C ASP A 213 8.25 6.09 10.17
N ASP A 214 7.19 6.52 10.87
CA ASP A 214 6.00 5.73 11.16
C ASP A 214 5.18 5.71 9.86
N LEU A 215 5.75 5.00 8.88
CA LEU A 215 4.99 4.42 7.80
C LEU A 215 3.83 3.67 8.47
N PRO A 216 2.58 3.83 8.02
CA PRO A 216 1.61 2.79 8.32
C PRO A 216 2.23 1.49 7.80
N LYS A 217 2.56 0.55 8.69
CA LYS A 217 3.17 -0.73 8.33
C LYS A 217 2.21 -1.43 7.37
N LEU A 218 2.34 -1.15 6.08
CA LEU A 218 1.67 -1.87 5.02
C LEU A 218 2.32 -3.24 5.08
N ARG A 219 1.68 -4.17 5.79
CA ARG A 219 2.11 -5.55 5.78
C ARG A 219 2.10 -5.97 4.32
N LYS A 220 3.28 -6.31 3.82
CA LYS A 220 3.39 -6.98 2.52
C LYS A 220 2.49 -8.22 2.63
N PRO A 221 1.60 -8.46 1.66
CA PRO A 221 0.88 -9.73 1.60
C PRO A 221 1.91 -10.86 1.70
N GLU A 222 1.60 -11.88 2.50
CA GLU A 222 2.54 -12.99 2.69
C GLU A 222 2.88 -13.60 1.34
N GLU A 223 4.17 -13.59 1.03
CA GLU A 223 4.66 -14.28 -0.15
C GLU A 223 4.83 -15.75 0.20
N PRO A 224 4.30 -16.67 -0.60
CA PRO A 224 4.64 -18.06 -0.43
C PRO A 224 6.16 -18.22 -0.71
N ASP A 225 6.89 -18.67 0.31
CA ASP A 225 8.34 -18.84 0.29
C ASP A 225 8.71 -20.19 -0.34
N PHE A 226 9.50 -20.15 -1.41
CA PHE A 226 9.87 -21.33 -2.22
C PHE A 226 11.37 -21.41 -2.51
N SER A 227 12.22 -20.91 -1.61
CA SER A 227 13.68 -21.00 -1.76
C SER A 227 14.27 -22.43 -1.79
N ASN A 228 13.44 -23.48 -1.81
CA ASN A 228 13.85 -24.88 -1.71
C ASN A 228 13.55 -25.73 -2.96
N GLU A 229 13.17 -25.15 -4.09
CA GLU A 229 13.07 -25.93 -5.34
C GLU A 229 14.37 -25.77 -6.11
N ALA A 230 15.20 -26.82 -6.04
CA ALA A 230 16.30 -27.00 -6.96
C ALA A 230 15.72 -27.05 -8.38
N ASP A 231 16.20 -26.16 -9.23
CA ASP A 231 16.02 -26.25 -10.68
C ASP A 231 16.64 -27.59 -11.12
N ASP A 232 15.82 -28.58 -11.45
CA ASP A 232 16.25 -29.72 -12.25
C ASP A 232 15.40 -29.73 -13.53
N ASP A 233 16.13 -29.67 -14.65
CA ASP A 233 15.67 -29.61 -16.06
C ASP A 233 14.78 -30.79 -16.48
#